data_AF-A0A183BAH1-F1
#
_entry.id   AF-A0A183BAH1-F1
#
_cell.length_a   1.000
_cell.length_b   1.000
_cell.length_c   1.000
_cell.angle_alpha   90.00
_cell.angle_beta   90.00
_cell.angle_gamma   90.00
#
_symmetry.space_group_name_H-M   'P 1'
#
loop_
_entity.id
_entity.type
_entity.pdbx_description
1 polymer ?
#
loop_
_entity_poly.entity_id
_entity_poly.type
_entity_poly.pdbx_seq_one_letter_code
_entity_poly.pdbx_strand_id
1 'polypeptide(L)'
;MHWTADDSSYIATEIQATVMTTTSAIHPLDKLISYYSSWKKLKRACAWLLRFQRFILLKTDISNTKTLLYGSLNIRELEVAESALLRYVQRQAFSDIFDGLLRHANSFGTGVLKRSSMHNLCPVMKDGLLKVGGRLDNLDATQDRKRPVILPSRHPITDLIVRHYHLREGHMGLTHVLSATREKFWIIKGASAIEAEEIELEMHRLKLRQRQLSLERRIALGSQQTSDEEAEAHVQAEATQKNHLDSVKTYLEGCQATALVDGNQNFFPKVITPPIQATGYRDC
;
A
#
# COMPACT_ATOMS: atom_id res chain seq x y z
N MET A 1 -55.02 44.39 -31.01
CA MET A 1 -54.41 43.51 -29.99
C MET A 1 -52.91 43.65 -30.12
N HIS A 2 -52.31 44.41 -29.20
CA HIS A 2 -50.89 44.73 -29.18
C HIS A 2 -50.22 43.71 -28.25
N TRP A 3 -49.44 42.78 -28.81
CA TRP A 3 -48.57 41.91 -28.03
C TRP A 3 -47.16 42.49 -28.13
N THR A 4 -46.71 43.10 -27.04
CA THR A 4 -45.34 43.56 -26.86
C THR A 4 -44.41 42.36 -26.74
N ALA A 5 -43.32 42.44 -27.49
CA ALA A 5 -42.11 41.69 -27.24
C ALA A 5 -41.52 42.05 -25.85
N ASP A 6 -40.57 41.22 -25.43
CA ASP A 6 -39.78 41.30 -24.19
C ASP A 6 -40.47 40.88 -22.90
N ASP A 7 -40.28 39.61 -22.57
CA ASP A 7 -39.68 39.22 -21.29
C ASP A 7 -39.24 37.75 -21.38
N SER A 8 -38.11 37.51 -22.06
CA SER A 8 -37.36 36.27 -21.90
C SER A 8 -35.94 36.63 -21.51
N SER A 9 -35.77 36.95 -20.23
CA SER A 9 -34.48 37.12 -19.58
C SER A 9 -33.76 35.77 -19.58
N TYR A 10 -33.05 35.51 -20.67
CA TYR A 10 -31.97 34.53 -20.70
C TYR A 10 -30.94 34.98 -19.68
N ILE A 11 -30.98 34.39 -18.48
CA ILE A 11 -29.87 34.44 -17.54
C ILE A 11 -28.74 33.62 -18.17
N ALA A 12 -27.94 34.28 -19.01
CA ALA A 12 -26.63 33.80 -19.40
C ALA A 12 -25.82 33.68 -18.10
N THR A 13 -25.73 32.48 -17.56
CA THR A 13 -24.86 32.20 -16.43
C THR A 13 -23.44 32.37 -16.93
N GLU A 14 -22.86 33.53 -16.62
CA GLU A 14 -21.46 33.81 -16.90
C GLU A 14 -20.61 32.83 -16.08
N ILE A 15 -20.07 31.80 -16.75
CA ILE A 15 -19.15 30.86 -16.12
C ILE A 15 -17.82 31.60 -15.94
N GLN A 16 -17.66 32.28 -14.80
CA GLN A 16 -16.38 32.87 -14.42
C GLN A 16 -15.40 31.74 -14.06
N ALA A 17 -14.53 31.39 -15.01
CA ALA A 17 -13.44 30.45 -14.78
C ALA A 17 -12.27 31.18 -14.10
N THR A 18 -12.24 31.15 -12.77
CA THR A 18 -11.09 31.65 -12.00
C THR A 18 -9.93 30.68 -12.12
N VAL A 19 -8.93 31.01 -12.93
CA VAL A 19 -7.68 30.24 -13.04
C VAL A 19 -6.80 30.59 -11.84
N MET A 20 -6.82 29.78 -10.79
CA MET A 20 -5.83 29.88 -9.71
C MET A 20 -4.56 29.15 -10.11
N THR A 21 -3.55 29.89 -10.58
CA THR A 21 -2.19 29.36 -10.71
C THR A 21 -1.60 29.18 -9.31
N THR A 22 -1.57 27.96 -8.82
CA THR A 22 -0.84 27.63 -7.61
C THR A 22 0.66 27.62 -7.94
N THR A 23 1.43 28.47 -7.27
CA THR A 23 2.90 28.54 -7.34
C THR A 23 3.52 27.34 -6.61
N SER A 24 3.15 26.12 -6.99
CA SER A 24 3.79 24.91 -6.48
C SER A 24 5.00 24.59 -7.36
N ALA A 25 6.18 24.47 -6.75
CA ALA A 25 7.40 24.03 -7.44
C ALA A 25 7.27 22.61 -8.02
N ILE A 26 6.30 21.82 -7.55
CA ILE A 26 6.03 20.44 -7.98
C ILE A 26 4.81 20.42 -8.89
N HIS A 27 4.93 19.76 -10.04
CA HIS A 27 3.84 19.60 -10.98
C HIS A 27 2.69 18.79 -10.35
N PRO A 28 1.42 19.23 -10.48
CA PRO A 28 0.29 18.62 -9.78
C PRO A 28 0.08 17.14 -10.14
N LEU A 29 0.41 16.72 -11.36
CA LEU A 29 0.35 15.31 -11.74
C LEU A 29 1.41 14.46 -11.05
N ASP A 30 2.60 14.99 -10.76
CA ASP A 30 3.64 14.24 -10.04
C ASP A 30 3.21 13.98 -8.60
N LYS A 31 2.57 14.97 -7.96
CA LYS A 31 1.96 14.83 -6.63
C LYS A 31 0.83 13.79 -6.63
N LEU A 32 -0.01 13.78 -7.67
CA LEU A 32 -1.05 12.77 -7.83
C LEU A 32 -0.46 11.37 -7.98
N ILE A 33 0.57 11.22 -8.82
CA ILE A 33 1.24 9.94 -9.06
C ILE A 33 1.88 9.42 -7.77
N SER A 34 2.58 10.26 -7.02
CA SER A 34 3.25 9.86 -5.77
C SER A 34 2.29 9.47 -4.66
N TYR A 35 1.03 9.92 -4.71
CA TYR A 35 0.02 9.57 -3.72
C TYR A 35 -0.45 8.11 -3.84
N TYR A 36 -0.44 7.54 -5.05
CA TYR A 36 -0.94 6.19 -5.27
C TYR A 36 0.17 5.14 -5.20
N SER A 37 -0.09 4.06 -4.46
CA SER A 37 0.79 2.88 -4.36
C SER A 37 0.36 1.71 -5.26
N SER A 38 -0.68 1.90 -6.09
CA SER A 38 -1.22 0.86 -6.97
C SER A 38 -1.51 1.39 -8.36
N TRP A 39 -0.94 0.75 -9.38
CA TRP A 39 -1.19 1.06 -10.78
C TRP A 39 -2.68 1.05 -11.14
N LYS A 40 -3.44 0.04 -10.67
CA LYS A 40 -4.89 -0.05 -10.92
C LYS A 40 -5.65 1.14 -10.32
N LYS A 41 -5.28 1.56 -9.10
CA LYS A 41 -5.93 2.70 -8.42
C LYS A 41 -5.61 4.02 -9.13
N LEU A 42 -4.35 4.23 -9.49
CA LEU A 42 -3.91 5.40 -10.25
C LEU A 42 -4.63 5.50 -11.61
N LYS A 43 -4.71 4.41 -12.36
CA LYS A 43 -5.44 4.37 -13.64
C LYS A 43 -6.92 4.74 -13.48
N ARG A 44 -7.59 4.20 -12.46
CA ARG A 44 -9.00 4.52 -12.18
C ARG A 44 -9.19 5.99 -11.81
N ALA A 45 -8.31 6.53 -10.96
CA ALA A 45 -8.35 7.94 -10.58
C ALA A 45 -8.16 8.85 -11.79
N CYS A 46 -7.15 8.57 -12.62
CA CYS A 46 -6.91 9.30 -13.86
C CYS A 46 -8.11 9.21 -14.83
N ALA A 47 -8.74 8.04 -14.97
CA ALA A 47 -9.93 7.87 -15.80
C ALA A 47 -11.10 8.74 -15.33
N TRP A 48 -11.33 8.81 -14.01
CA TRP A 48 -12.34 9.72 -13.45
C TRP A 48 -12.01 11.20 -13.69
N LEU A 49 -10.75 11.60 -13.53
CA LEU A 49 -10.32 12.97 -13.82
C LEU A 49 -10.53 13.33 -15.29
N LEU A 50 -10.21 12.44 -16.23
CA LEU A 50 -10.44 12.66 -17.66
C LEU A 50 -11.94 12.71 -18.01
N ARG A 51 -12.77 11.88 -17.36
CA ARG A 51 -14.22 11.94 -17.51
C ARG A 51 -14.76 13.27 -16.99
N PHE A 52 -14.27 13.74 -15.85
CA PHE A 52 -14.64 15.03 -15.27
C PHE A 52 -14.20 16.21 -16.15
N GLN A 53 -12.97 16.17 -16.69
CA GLN A 53 -12.49 17.14 -17.66
C GLN A 53 -13.43 17.19 -18.88
N ARG A 54 -13.80 16.03 -19.42
CA ARG A 54 -14.75 15.94 -20.55
C ARG A 54 -16.13 16.49 -20.19
N PHE A 55 -16.61 16.25 -18.97
CA PHE A 55 -17.86 16.82 -18.47
C PHE A 55 -17.83 18.36 -18.46
N ILE A 56 -16.75 18.96 -17.94
CA ILE A 56 -16.59 20.43 -17.96
C ILE A 56 -16.59 20.96 -19.39
N LEU A 57 -15.79 20.35 -20.29
CA LEU A 57 -15.68 20.77 -21.68
C LEU A 57 -17.02 20.68 -22.45
N LEU A 58 -17.85 19.70 -22.13
CA LEU A 58 -19.18 19.55 -22.75
C LEU A 58 -20.19 20.56 -22.19
N LYS A 59 -20.06 20.99 -20.95
CA LYS A 59 -20.91 22.05 -20.38
C LYS A 59 -20.60 23.43 -20.95
N THR A 60 -19.38 23.65 -21.41
CA THR A 60 -18.97 24.93 -22.04
C THR A 60 -19.33 25.03 -23.53
N ASP A 61 -19.68 23.91 -24.18
CA ASP A 61 -19.98 23.86 -25.62
C ASP A 61 -21.45 23.49 -25.86
N ILE A 62 -22.28 24.52 -26.04
CA ILE A 62 -23.76 24.43 -26.20
C ILE A 62 -24.15 23.63 -27.46
N SER A 63 -23.23 23.46 -28.41
CA SER A 63 -23.46 22.81 -29.71
C SER A 63 -23.21 21.29 -29.71
N ASN A 64 -22.66 20.73 -28.63
CA ASN A 64 -22.12 19.37 -28.62
C ASN A 64 -23.15 18.32 -28.18
N THR A 65 -23.68 17.56 -29.13
CA THR A 65 -24.62 16.43 -28.91
C THR A 65 -23.94 15.13 -28.46
N LYS A 66 -22.71 15.19 -27.93
CA LYS A 66 -22.02 13.99 -27.43
C LYS A 66 -22.63 13.56 -26.10
N THR A 67 -23.00 12.29 -26.02
CA THR A 67 -23.59 11.68 -24.82
C THR A 67 -22.63 11.76 -23.63
N LEU A 68 -23.13 12.32 -22.53
CA LEU A 68 -22.46 12.27 -21.24
C LEU A 68 -22.45 10.82 -20.75
N LEU A 69 -21.26 10.34 -20.37
CA LEU A 69 -21.09 8.99 -19.86
C LEU A 69 -21.38 8.98 -18.36
N TYR A 70 -22.42 8.26 -17.97
CA TYR A 70 -22.83 8.06 -16.58
C TYR A 70 -22.56 6.62 -16.15
N GLY A 71 -22.46 6.39 -14.84
CA GLY A 71 -22.28 5.06 -14.26
C GLY A 71 -20.81 4.64 -14.11
N SER A 72 -20.56 3.34 -14.13
CA SER A 72 -19.22 2.77 -13.92
C SER A 72 -18.23 3.16 -15.03
N LEU A 73 -16.93 3.07 -14.72
CA LEU A 73 -15.87 3.32 -15.71
C LEU A 73 -15.84 2.20 -16.75
N ASN A 74 -15.79 2.58 -18.02
CA ASN A 74 -15.61 1.65 -19.12
C ASN A 74 -14.12 1.28 -19.27
N ILE A 75 -13.84 0.08 -19.78
CA ILE A 75 -12.49 -0.39 -20.16
C ILE A 75 -11.82 0.63 -21.08
N ARG A 76 -12.53 1.18 -22.07
CA ARG A 76 -11.99 2.18 -22.99
C ARG A 76 -11.48 3.43 -22.27
N GLU A 77 -12.16 3.87 -21.20
CA GLU A 77 -11.71 5.03 -20.42
C GLU A 77 -10.46 4.71 -19.60
N LEU A 78 -10.36 3.48 -19.10
CA LEU A 78 -9.15 3.00 -18.43
C LEU A 78 -7.97 2.91 -19.41
N GLU A 79 -8.19 2.51 -20.67
CA GLU A 79 -7.17 2.47 -21.71
C GLU A 79 -6.70 3.88 -22.13
N VAL A 80 -7.64 4.83 -22.23
CA VAL A 80 -7.33 6.24 -22.51
C VAL A 80 -6.55 6.85 -21.34
N ALA A 81 -6.95 6.59 -20.10
CA ALA A 81 -6.25 7.05 -18.91
C ALA A 81 -4.83 6.45 -18.81
N GLU A 82 -4.71 5.16 -19.09
CA GLU A 82 -3.42 4.49 -19.18
C GLU A 82 -2.53 5.15 -20.23
N SER A 83 -3.04 5.36 -21.44
CA SER A 83 -2.30 6.01 -22.52
C SER A 83 -1.89 7.45 -22.18
N ALA A 84 -2.75 8.20 -21.48
CA ALA A 84 -2.46 9.55 -21.03
C ALA A 84 -1.32 9.59 -20.00
N LEU A 85 -1.36 8.69 -19.00
CA LEU A 85 -0.29 8.55 -18.00
C LEU A 85 1.04 8.17 -18.68
N LEU A 86 1.03 7.18 -19.57
CA LEU A 86 2.24 6.76 -20.28
C LEU A 86 2.82 7.88 -21.15
N ARG A 87 1.95 8.65 -21.82
CA ARG A 87 2.38 9.80 -22.62
C ARG A 87 3.02 10.89 -21.77
N TYR A 88 2.47 11.15 -20.58
CA TYR A 88 3.04 12.09 -19.63
C TYR A 88 4.45 11.68 -19.21
N VAL A 89 4.64 10.43 -18.79
CA VAL A 89 5.96 9.88 -18.41
C VAL A 89 6.97 10.00 -19.55
N GLN A 90 6.56 9.63 -20.76
CA GLN A 90 7.45 9.67 -21.91
C GLN A 90 7.86 11.10 -22.28
N ARG A 91 6.96 12.06 -22.16
CA ARG A 91 7.29 13.48 -22.43
C ARG A 91 8.25 14.05 -21.39
N GLN A 92 8.13 13.64 -20.13
CA GLN A 92 9.07 14.04 -19.08
C GLN A 92 10.45 13.39 -19.28
N ALA A 93 10.48 12.07 -19.50
CA ALA A 93 11.74 11.32 -19.53
C ALA A 93 12.48 11.40 -20.86
N PHE A 94 11.76 11.65 -21.96
CA PHE A 94 12.32 11.69 -23.32
C PHE A 94 12.01 13.03 -24.00
N SER A 95 12.03 14.13 -23.24
CA SER A 95 11.74 15.48 -23.74
C SER A 95 12.50 15.80 -25.02
N ASP A 96 13.80 15.49 -25.06
CA ASP A 96 14.70 15.76 -26.19
C ASP A 96 14.23 15.08 -27.49
N ILE A 97 13.61 13.90 -27.38
CA ILE A 97 13.13 13.12 -28.51
C ILE A 97 11.80 13.69 -29.02
N PHE A 98 10.91 14.08 -28.12
CA PHE A 98 9.65 14.73 -28.48
C PHE A 98 9.89 16.12 -29.08
N ASP A 99 10.86 16.85 -28.53
CA ASP A 99 11.32 18.14 -29.03
C ASP A 99 11.96 18.02 -30.42
N GLY A 100 12.82 17.02 -30.62
CA GLY A 100 13.41 16.71 -31.93
C GLY A 100 12.35 16.34 -32.98
N LEU A 101 11.30 15.63 -32.58
CA LEU A 101 10.17 15.28 -33.44
C LEU A 101 9.36 16.51 -33.85
N LEU A 102 9.16 17.46 -32.93
CA LEU A 102 8.45 18.71 -33.24
C LEU A 102 9.26 19.60 -34.19
N ARG A 103 10.60 19.59 -34.07
CA ARG A 103 11.52 20.35 -34.94
C ARG A 103 11.72 19.71 -36.31
N HIS A 104 11.58 18.40 -36.43
CA HIS A 104 11.76 17.64 -37.68
C HIS A 104 10.55 16.76 -37.98
N ALA A 105 9.38 17.38 -38.17
CA ALA A 105 8.11 16.69 -38.45
C ALA A 105 8.17 15.73 -39.66
N ASN A 106 9.11 15.95 -40.60
CA ASN A 106 9.26 15.16 -41.84
C ASN A 106 10.47 14.23 -41.85
N SER A 107 11.19 14.10 -40.74
CA SER A 107 12.36 13.22 -40.69
C SER A 107 12.44 12.58 -39.32
N PHE A 108 11.96 11.34 -39.23
CA PHE A 108 12.58 10.33 -38.36
C PHE A 108 14.01 10.06 -38.89
N GLY A 109 14.81 11.12 -38.96
CA GLY A 109 16.16 11.13 -39.42
C GLY A 109 16.96 10.48 -38.31
N THR A 110 17.54 9.34 -38.66
CA THR A 110 18.48 8.52 -37.90
C THR A 110 19.49 9.27 -37.00
N GLY A 111 19.71 10.58 -37.19
CA GLY A 111 20.58 11.43 -36.38
C GLY A 111 20.11 11.76 -34.95
N VAL A 112 18.82 11.99 -34.68
CA VAL A 112 18.34 12.31 -33.31
C VAL A 112 18.39 11.08 -32.41
N LEU A 113 18.03 9.91 -32.96
CA LEU A 113 18.02 8.65 -32.22
C LEU A 113 19.43 8.09 -32.02
N LYS A 114 20.35 8.27 -32.98
CA LYS A 114 21.75 7.80 -32.90
C LYS A 114 22.51 8.30 -31.68
N ARG A 115 22.16 9.47 -31.13
CA ARG A 115 22.82 10.04 -29.93
C ARG A 115 22.18 9.61 -28.62
N SER A 116 20.98 9.03 -28.67
CA SER A 116 20.26 8.58 -27.49
C SER A 116 20.58 7.13 -27.15
N SER A 117 20.55 6.78 -25.86
CA SER A 117 20.70 5.41 -25.35
C SER A 117 19.66 4.40 -25.91
N MET A 118 18.74 4.84 -26.76
CA MET A 118 17.62 4.06 -27.30
C MET A 118 17.73 3.73 -28.80
N HIS A 119 18.83 4.09 -29.49
CA HIS A 119 18.98 3.79 -30.92
C HIS A 119 18.82 2.29 -31.26
N ASN A 120 19.25 1.41 -30.35
CA ASN A 120 19.13 -0.04 -30.51
C ASN A 120 17.68 -0.57 -30.49
N LEU A 121 16.72 0.25 -30.05
CA LEU A 121 15.30 -0.12 -29.93
C LEU A 121 14.47 0.33 -31.13
N CYS A 122 15.07 0.99 -32.12
CA CYS A 122 14.39 1.54 -33.31
C CYS A 122 13.02 2.13 -32.97
N PRO A 123 12.93 3.12 -32.06
CA PRO A 123 11.64 3.55 -31.53
C PRO A 123 10.73 4.12 -32.62
N VAL A 124 9.42 3.86 -32.51
CA VAL A 124 8.39 4.33 -33.45
C VAL A 124 7.31 5.05 -32.66
N MET A 125 6.83 6.19 -33.18
CA MET A 125 5.69 6.88 -32.60
C MET A 125 4.38 6.33 -33.16
N LYS A 126 3.50 5.84 -32.28
CA LYS A 126 2.14 5.39 -32.64
C LYS A 126 1.18 5.82 -31.54
N ASP A 127 0.04 6.41 -31.91
CA ASP A 127 -0.99 6.89 -30.97
C ASP A 127 -0.49 7.94 -29.96
N GLY A 128 0.55 8.70 -30.35
CA GLY A 128 1.23 9.67 -29.48
C GLY A 128 2.02 9.03 -28.34
N LEU A 129 2.42 7.76 -28.47
CA LEU A 129 3.31 7.03 -27.58
C LEU A 129 4.54 6.53 -28.34
N LEU A 130 5.68 6.54 -27.68
CA LEU A 130 6.92 5.92 -28.16
C LEU A 130 6.86 4.41 -27.89
N LYS A 131 6.90 3.61 -28.94
CA LYS A 131 6.87 2.14 -28.87
C LYS A 131 8.14 1.58 -29.52
N VAL A 132 8.55 0.37 -29.12
CA VAL A 132 9.69 -0.31 -29.76
C VAL A 132 9.32 -0.67 -31.21
N GLY A 133 10.22 -0.37 -32.16
CA GLY A 133 10.14 -0.81 -33.56
C GLY A 133 11.20 -1.86 -33.88
N GLY A 134 11.08 -2.56 -35.02
CA GLY A 134 12.08 -3.58 -35.38
C GLY A 134 11.65 -4.61 -36.43
N ARG A 135 12.40 -5.73 -36.53
CA ARG A 135 12.38 -6.75 -37.60
C ARG A 135 11.02 -7.40 -37.92
N LEU A 136 9.97 -7.14 -37.15
CA LEU A 136 8.61 -7.65 -37.39
C LEU A 136 7.76 -6.71 -38.25
N ASP A 137 8.30 -5.56 -38.67
CA ASP A 137 7.58 -4.58 -39.51
C ASP A 137 7.37 -5.04 -40.96
N ASN A 138 7.96 -6.17 -41.39
CA ASN A 138 7.83 -6.72 -42.75
C ASN A 138 6.79 -7.86 -42.89
N LEU A 139 5.94 -8.10 -41.87
CA LEU A 139 4.85 -9.07 -41.98
C LEU A 139 3.53 -8.33 -42.13
N ASP A 140 3.03 -8.29 -43.37
CA ASP A 140 1.82 -7.59 -43.76
C ASP A 140 0.57 -8.03 -42.97
N ALA A 141 -0.21 -7.03 -42.61
CA ALA A 141 -1.67 -7.06 -42.54
C ALA A 141 -2.32 -8.17 -41.68
N THR A 142 -2.25 -8.03 -40.35
CA THR A 142 -3.40 -8.26 -39.45
C THR A 142 -3.05 -7.80 -38.02
N GLN A 143 -3.66 -6.69 -37.60
CA GLN A 143 -3.96 -6.28 -36.21
C GLN A 143 -2.87 -6.43 -35.12
N ASP A 144 -2.36 -5.29 -34.65
CA ASP A 144 -1.96 -5.07 -33.25
C ASP A 144 -1.05 -6.12 -32.60
N ARG A 145 0.00 -6.57 -33.31
CA ARG A 145 1.15 -7.14 -32.61
C ARG A 145 1.66 -6.10 -31.61
N LYS A 146 1.49 -6.40 -30.31
CA LYS A 146 1.77 -5.54 -29.15
C LYS A 146 3.19 -4.98 -29.27
N ARG A 147 3.34 -3.80 -29.87
CA ARG A 147 4.59 -3.05 -29.81
C ARG A 147 4.67 -2.49 -28.39
N PRO A 148 5.60 -2.98 -27.55
CA PRO A 148 5.63 -2.58 -26.17
C PRO A 148 5.95 -1.09 -26.07
N VAL A 149 5.25 -0.40 -25.17
CA VAL A 149 5.44 1.03 -24.91
C VAL A 149 6.76 1.22 -24.16
N ILE A 150 7.62 2.10 -24.66
CA ILE A 150 8.92 2.33 -24.04
C ILE A 150 8.76 3.13 -22.75
N LEU A 151 9.34 2.66 -21.65
CA LEU A 151 9.29 3.31 -20.35
C LEU A 151 10.70 3.57 -19.79
N PRO A 152 10.90 4.70 -19.09
CA PRO A 152 12.13 4.96 -18.36
C PRO A 152 12.28 3.98 -17.19
N SER A 153 13.51 3.64 -16.84
CA SER A 153 13.83 2.74 -15.71
C SER A 153 13.51 3.34 -14.34
N ARG A 154 13.60 4.66 -14.21
CA ARG A 154 13.50 5.39 -12.94
C ARG A 154 12.36 6.37 -13.04
N HIS A 155 11.16 5.93 -12.69
CA HIS A 155 9.99 6.79 -12.65
C HIS A 155 8.90 6.13 -11.80
N PRO A 156 8.20 6.87 -10.93
CA PRO A 156 7.18 6.29 -10.03
C PRO A 156 6.10 5.46 -10.74
N ILE A 157 5.66 5.87 -11.93
CA ILE A 157 4.74 5.06 -12.76
C ILE A 157 5.37 3.73 -13.20
N THR A 158 6.65 3.71 -13.59
CA THR A 158 7.35 2.47 -13.95
C THR A 158 7.37 1.52 -12.75
N ASP A 159 7.71 2.04 -11.58
CA ASP A 159 7.77 1.29 -10.32
C ASP A 159 6.40 0.70 -9.98
N LEU A 160 5.33 1.50 -10.10
CA LEU A 160 3.95 1.03 -9.93
C LEU A 160 3.54 -0.07 -10.92
N ILE A 161 4.01 0.00 -12.17
CA ILE A 161 3.76 -1.01 -13.19
C ILE A 161 4.53 -2.30 -12.85
N VAL A 162 5.82 -2.19 -12.54
CA VAL A 162 6.65 -3.34 -12.14
C VAL A 162 6.03 -4.05 -10.94
N ARG A 163 5.70 -3.30 -9.88
CA ARG A 163 5.02 -3.83 -8.69
C ARG A 163 3.69 -4.49 -9.03
N HIS A 164 2.92 -3.91 -9.96
CA HIS A 164 1.66 -4.51 -10.39
C HIS A 164 1.84 -5.88 -11.04
N TYR A 165 2.83 -6.02 -11.94
CA TYR A 165 3.13 -7.30 -12.58
C TYR A 165 3.76 -8.29 -11.60
N HIS A 166 4.66 -7.84 -10.74
CA HIS A 166 5.27 -8.69 -9.72
C HIS A 166 4.22 -9.33 -8.79
N LEU A 167 3.22 -8.55 -8.36
CA LEU A 167 2.09 -9.06 -7.57
C LEU A 167 1.14 -9.96 -8.38
N ARG A 168 0.96 -9.68 -9.68
CA ARG A 168 0.09 -10.47 -10.57
C ARG A 168 0.68 -11.85 -10.86
N GLU A 169 1.98 -11.92 -11.11
CA GLU A 169 2.69 -13.15 -11.43
C GLU A 169 3.10 -13.95 -10.18
N GLY A 170 2.57 -13.61 -9.00
CA GLY A 170 2.77 -14.40 -7.78
C GLY A 170 4.23 -14.50 -7.33
N HIS A 171 5.07 -13.51 -7.61
CA HIS A 171 6.49 -13.50 -7.22
C HIS A 171 7.34 -14.58 -7.90
N MET A 172 7.00 -15.00 -9.13
CA MET A 172 7.74 -16.03 -9.90
C MET A 172 9.15 -15.61 -10.40
N GLY A 173 9.81 -14.70 -9.69
CA GLY A 173 11.17 -14.23 -9.97
C GLY A 173 11.29 -13.24 -11.13
N LEU A 174 12.46 -12.59 -11.19
CA LEU A 174 12.81 -11.54 -12.15
C LEU A 174 12.48 -11.87 -13.62
N THR A 175 12.85 -13.05 -14.10
CA THR A 175 12.72 -13.42 -15.53
C THR A 175 11.25 -13.50 -15.96
N HIS A 176 10.39 -14.03 -15.09
CA HIS A 176 8.97 -14.16 -15.36
C HIS A 176 8.28 -12.79 -15.39
N VAL A 177 8.55 -11.95 -14.38
CA VAL A 177 8.00 -10.58 -14.30
C VAL A 177 8.49 -9.75 -15.49
N LEU A 178 9.76 -9.88 -15.88
CA LEU A 178 10.32 -9.20 -17.04
C LEU A 178 9.64 -9.63 -18.35
N SER A 179 9.39 -10.93 -18.53
CA SER A 179 8.66 -11.46 -19.69
C SER A 179 7.22 -10.93 -19.75
N ALA A 180 6.47 -11.05 -18.64
CA ALA A 180 5.09 -10.58 -18.55
C ALA A 180 4.97 -9.06 -18.77
N THR A 181 5.93 -8.29 -18.23
CA THR A 181 5.99 -6.84 -18.43
C THR A 181 6.27 -6.50 -19.90
N ARG A 182 7.20 -7.23 -20.55
CA ARG A 182 7.58 -7.04 -21.97
C ARG A 182 6.46 -7.30 -22.96
N GLU A 183 5.39 -7.98 -22.58
CA GLU A 183 4.20 -8.10 -23.43
C GLU A 183 3.56 -6.74 -23.76
N LYS A 184 3.69 -5.76 -22.86
CA LYS A 184 3.04 -4.45 -23.00
C LYS A 184 4.00 -3.26 -22.86
N PHE A 185 5.07 -3.42 -22.09
CA PHE A 185 5.98 -2.34 -21.70
C PHE A 185 7.44 -2.74 -21.90
N TRP A 186 8.20 -1.87 -22.54
CA TRP A 186 9.63 -2.02 -22.70
C TRP A 186 10.34 -1.04 -21.77
N ILE A 187 10.68 -1.51 -20.58
CA ILE A 187 11.42 -0.70 -19.61
C ILE A 187 12.90 -0.69 -20.00
N ILE A 188 13.47 0.50 -20.21
CA ILE A 188 14.91 0.67 -20.45
C ILE A 188 15.66 0.10 -19.25
N LYS A 189 16.68 -0.74 -19.46
CA LYS A 189 17.37 -1.45 -18.35
C LYS A 189 16.38 -2.19 -17.43
N GLY A 190 15.31 -2.76 -18.00
CA GLY A 190 14.18 -3.31 -17.25
C GLY A 190 14.54 -4.41 -16.25
N ALA A 191 15.58 -5.21 -16.50
CA ALA A 191 16.04 -6.20 -15.53
C ALA A 191 16.48 -5.55 -14.21
N SER A 192 17.32 -4.51 -14.26
CA SER A 192 17.77 -3.78 -13.08
C SER A 192 16.64 -3.04 -12.37
N ALA A 193 15.66 -2.51 -13.12
CA ALA A 193 14.50 -1.84 -12.52
C ALA A 193 13.60 -2.83 -11.75
N ILE A 194 13.37 -4.03 -12.31
CA ILE A 194 12.58 -5.06 -11.64
C ILE A 194 13.33 -5.64 -10.45
N GLU A 195 14.64 -5.86 -10.58
CA GLU A 195 15.49 -6.35 -9.49
C GLU A 195 15.51 -5.38 -8.30
N ALA A 196 15.61 -4.07 -8.54
CA ALA A 196 15.56 -3.07 -7.47
C ALA A 196 14.22 -3.11 -6.69
N GLU A 197 13.10 -3.17 -7.40
CA GLU A 197 11.76 -3.29 -6.80
C GLU A 197 11.57 -4.63 -6.06
N GLU A 198 12.06 -5.73 -6.64
CA GLU A 198 12.00 -7.05 -6.02
C GLU A 198 12.79 -7.10 -4.71
N ILE A 199 14.00 -6.55 -4.69
CA ILE A 199 14.82 -6.42 -3.47
C ILE A 199 14.08 -5.58 -2.42
N GLU A 200 13.49 -4.45 -2.80
CA GLU A 200 12.80 -3.57 -1.85
C GLU A 200 11.57 -4.26 -1.23
N LEU A 201 10.76 -4.94 -2.06
CA LEU A 201 9.59 -5.68 -1.60
C LEU A 201 9.97 -6.86 -0.70
N GLU A 202 11.02 -7.59 -1.05
CA GLU A 202 11.49 -8.73 -0.26
C GLU A 202 12.11 -8.26 1.07
N MET A 203 12.88 -7.17 1.06
CA MET A 203 13.39 -6.54 2.28
C MET A 203 12.23 -6.10 3.20
N HIS A 204 11.16 -5.54 2.64
CA HIS A 204 9.99 -5.14 3.42
C HIS A 204 9.30 -6.35 4.07
N ARG A 205 9.13 -7.46 3.32
CA ARG A 205 8.58 -8.72 3.84
C ARG A 205 9.42 -9.30 4.98
N LEU A 206 10.73 -9.33 4.81
CA LEU A 206 11.66 -9.82 5.83
C LEU A 206 11.58 -8.97 7.10
N LYS A 207 11.49 -7.64 6.98
CA LYS A 207 11.29 -6.73 8.13
C LYS A 207 9.99 -7.02 8.88
N LEU A 208 8.89 -7.22 8.16
CA LEU A 208 7.60 -7.57 8.77
C LEU A 208 7.66 -8.92 9.48
N ARG A 209 8.29 -9.93 8.85
CA ARG A 209 8.47 -11.26 9.45
C ARG A 209 9.34 -11.22 10.69
N GLN A 210 10.43 -10.45 10.67
CA GLN A 210 11.30 -10.27 11.83
C GLN A 210 10.56 -9.61 12.99
N ARG A 211 9.72 -8.60 12.71
CA ARG A 211 8.85 -7.99 13.72
C ARG A 211 7.86 -9.00 14.30
N GLN A 212 7.21 -9.81 13.45
CA GLN A 212 6.31 -10.85 13.90
C GLN A 212 7.01 -11.88 14.81
N LEU A 213 8.17 -12.40 14.40
CA LEU A 213 8.97 -13.33 15.19
C LEU A 213 9.46 -12.71 16.51
N SER A 214 9.72 -11.40 16.53
CA SER A 214 10.08 -10.69 17.77
C SER A 214 8.88 -10.59 18.72
N LEU A 215 7.67 -10.40 18.19
CA LEU A 215 6.44 -10.35 18.97
C LEU A 215 6.10 -11.73 19.53
N GLU A 216 6.18 -12.77 18.70
CA GLU A 216 5.96 -14.18 19.07
C GLU A 216 6.92 -14.60 20.19
N ARG A 217 8.22 -14.22 20.11
CA ARG A 217 9.18 -14.48 21.19
C ARG A 217 8.84 -13.76 22.49
N ARG A 218 8.41 -12.50 22.43
CA ARG A 218 7.99 -11.75 23.63
C ARG A 218 6.76 -12.37 24.29
N ILE A 219 5.81 -12.84 23.49
CA ILE A 219 4.61 -13.52 23.99
C ILE A 219 5.00 -14.84 24.66
N ALA A 220 5.86 -15.65 24.02
CA ALA A 220 6.32 -16.93 24.57
C ALA A 220 7.09 -16.77 25.90
N LEU A 221 7.98 -15.79 25.99
CA LEU A 221 8.71 -15.46 27.22
C LEU A 221 7.77 -14.99 28.33
N GLY A 222 6.78 -14.16 27.99
CA GLY A 222 5.76 -13.72 28.95
C GLY A 222 4.91 -14.88 29.48
N SER A 223 4.54 -15.84 28.62
CA SER A 223 3.77 -17.01 29.05
C SER A 223 4.55 -18.00 29.94
N GLN A 224 5.88 -18.08 29.77
CA GLN A 224 6.73 -18.90 30.62
C GLN A 224 6.91 -18.26 32.00
N GLN A 225 7.11 -16.95 32.07
CA GLN A 225 7.18 -16.24 33.36
C GLN A 225 5.89 -16.39 34.16
N THR A 226 4.72 -16.28 33.52
CA THR A 226 3.44 -16.47 34.20
C THR A 226 3.24 -17.91 34.69
N SER A 227 3.66 -18.92 33.92
CA SER A 227 3.55 -20.32 34.37
C SER A 227 4.50 -20.64 35.52
N ASP A 228 5.70 -20.07 35.52
CA ASP A 228 6.70 -20.26 36.57
C ASP A 228 6.27 -19.55 37.86
N GLU A 229 5.73 -18.33 37.77
CA GLU A 229 5.16 -17.60 38.92
C GLU A 229 3.93 -18.31 39.53
N GLU A 230 3.04 -18.86 38.69
CA GLU A 230 1.89 -19.65 39.16
C GLU A 230 2.31 -20.96 39.84
N ALA A 231 3.35 -21.62 39.31
CA ALA A 231 3.92 -22.83 39.92
C ALA A 231 4.58 -22.54 41.27
N GLU A 232 5.35 -21.44 41.39
CA GLU A 232 5.94 -21.02 42.67
C GLU A 232 4.86 -20.67 43.71
N ALA A 233 3.80 -19.96 43.30
CA ALA A 233 2.68 -19.63 44.19
C ALA A 233 1.96 -20.87 44.73
N HIS A 234 1.78 -21.91 43.90
CA HIS A 234 1.20 -23.18 44.33
C HIS A 234 2.08 -23.91 45.35
N VAL A 235 3.40 -23.96 45.12
CA VAL A 235 4.37 -24.59 46.04
C VAL A 235 4.39 -23.88 47.39
N GLN A 236 4.31 -22.54 47.42
CA GLN A 236 4.25 -21.77 48.66
C GLN A 236 2.93 -21.93 49.43
N ALA A 237 1.81 -22.06 48.72
CA ALA A 237 0.51 -22.37 49.32
C ALA A 237 0.51 -23.77 49.99
N GLU A 238 1.10 -24.76 49.33
CA GLU A 238 1.19 -26.12 49.88
C GLU A 238 2.12 -26.19 51.11
N ALA A 239 3.26 -25.45 51.08
CA ALA A 239 4.17 -25.34 52.21
C ALA A 239 3.52 -24.63 53.43
N THR A 240 2.74 -23.57 53.20
CA THR A 240 2.01 -22.88 54.28
C THR A 240 0.91 -23.75 54.89
N GLN A 241 0.19 -24.52 54.07
CA GLN A 241 -0.80 -25.48 54.55
C GLN A 241 -0.17 -26.59 55.40
N LYS A 242 1.00 -27.11 54.99
CA LYS A 242 1.74 -28.13 55.74
C LYS A 242 2.26 -27.59 57.09
N ASN A 243 2.81 -26.38 57.10
CA ASN A 243 3.23 -25.71 58.34
C ASN A 243 2.06 -25.51 59.32
N HIS A 244 0.88 -25.15 58.80
CA HIS A 244 -0.33 -25.03 59.62
C HIS A 244 -0.73 -26.38 60.23
N LEU A 245 -0.74 -27.46 59.43
CA LEU A 245 -1.02 -28.82 59.90
C LEU A 245 -0.02 -29.28 60.97
N ASP A 246 1.28 -29.02 60.78
CA ASP A 246 2.32 -29.36 61.75
C ASP A 246 2.18 -28.53 63.05
N SER A 247 1.79 -27.25 62.95
CA SER A 247 1.50 -26.42 64.12
C SER A 247 0.29 -26.95 64.91
N VAL A 248 -0.78 -27.38 64.23
CA VAL A 248 -1.95 -28.00 64.86
C VAL A 248 -1.57 -29.32 65.51
N LYS A 249 -0.76 -30.15 64.83
CA LYS A 249 -0.27 -31.42 65.37
C LYS A 249 0.56 -31.21 66.63
N THR A 250 1.48 -30.24 66.62
CA THR A 250 2.31 -29.87 67.77
C THR A 250 1.46 -29.41 68.95
N TYR A 251 0.41 -28.63 68.69
CA TYR A 251 -0.53 -28.20 69.73
C TYR A 251 -1.30 -29.38 70.35
N LEU A 252 -1.80 -30.30 69.52
CA LEU A 252 -2.51 -31.50 69.98
C LEU A 252 -1.61 -32.42 70.81
N GLU A 253 -0.36 -32.64 70.37
CA GLU A 253 0.64 -33.41 71.12
C GLU A 253 0.97 -32.74 72.47
N GLY A 254 1.05 -31.41 72.50
CA GLY A 254 1.20 -30.64 73.74
C GLY A 254 0.03 -30.82 74.71
N CYS A 255 -1.21 -30.77 74.22
CA CYS A 255 -2.40 -31.01 75.04
C CYS A 255 -2.45 -32.45 75.62
N GLN A 256 -2.01 -33.46 74.86
CA GLN A 256 -1.94 -34.85 75.33
C GLN A 256 -0.84 -35.04 76.38
N ALA A 257 0.31 -34.38 76.24
CA ALA A 257 1.39 -34.43 77.22
C ALA A 257 0.98 -33.79 78.55
N THR A 258 0.24 -32.68 78.53
CA THR A 258 -0.29 -32.04 79.75
C THR A 258 -1.37 -32.89 80.45
N ALA A 259 -2.14 -33.69 79.71
CA ALA A 259 -3.17 -34.56 80.26
C ALA A 259 -2.63 -35.80 81.00
N LEU A 260 -1.35 -36.16 80.79
CA LEU A 260 -0.69 -37.30 81.45
C LEU A 260 0.07 -36.89 82.72
N VAL A 261 0.28 -35.60 82.96
CA VAL A 261 1.06 -35.10 84.11
C VAL A 261 0.16 -34.72 85.30
N ASP A 262 -1.08 -34.30 85.06
CA ASP A 262 -2.00 -33.92 86.15
C ASP A 262 -3.23 -34.83 86.20
N GLY A 263 -3.13 -35.88 87.01
CA GLY A 263 -4.30 -36.62 87.50
C GLY A 263 -5.05 -35.80 88.53
N ASN A 264 -5.79 -34.76 88.11
CA ASN A 264 -6.77 -34.12 88.99
C ASN A 264 -7.93 -33.51 88.22
N GLN A 265 -9.15 -33.85 88.65
CA GLN A 265 -10.40 -33.37 88.05
C GLN A 265 -10.60 -31.87 88.36
N ASN A 266 -11.12 -31.14 87.36
CA ASN A 266 -11.52 -29.73 87.33
C ASN A 266 -10.43 -28.72 86.99
N PHE A 267 -10.29 -28.40 85.70
CA PHE A 267 -9.88 -27.05 85.28
C PHE A 267 -10.39 -26.75 83.86
N PHE A 268 -11.25 -25.73 83.74
CA PHE A 268 -11.55 -25.09 82.46
C PHE A 268 -10.27 -24.40 81.96
N PRO A 269 -9.80 -24.62 80.72
CA PRO A 269 -8.66 -23.87 80.21
C PRO A 269 -9.08 -22.43 79.93
N LYS A 270 -8.33 -21.47 80.47
CA LYS A 270 -8.37 -20.05 80.07
C LYS A 270 -8.19 -19.98 78.56
N VAL A 271 -9.14 -19.32 77.89
CA VAL A 271 -9.04 -18.92 76.49
C VAL A 271 -7.78 -18.05 76.32
N ILE A 272 -6.73 -18.62 75.74
CA ILE A 272 -5.64 -17.85 75.15
C ILE A 272 -6.03 -17.63 73.70
N THR A 273 -6.54 -16.44 73.41
CA THR A 273 -6.77 -15.97 72.05
C THR A 273 -5.46 -15.97 71.27
N PRO A 274 -5.43 -16.49 70.02
CA PRO A 274 -4.22 -16.43 69.19
C PRO A 274 -3.88 -14.97 68.85
N PRO A 275 -2.60 -14.65 68.58
CA PRO A 275 -2.23 -13.31 68.14
C PRO A 275 -2.85 -13.08 66.75
N ILE A 276 -3.73 -12.09 66.66
CA ILE A 276 -4.24 -11.56 65.41
C ILE A 276 -3.03 -11.01 64.65
N GLN A 277 -2.56 -11.71 63.63
CA GLN A 277 -1.69 -11.09 62.63
C GLN A 277 -2.53 -10.05 61.89
N ALA A 278 -2.21 -8.79 62.13
CA ALA A 278 -2.81 -7.67 61.41
C ALA A 278 -2.54 -7.83 59.91
N THR A 279 -3.59 -8.16 59.15
CA THR A 279 -3.59 -7.95 57.71
C THR A 279 -3.54 -6.44 57.47
N GLY A 280 -2.38 -5.96 57.05
CA GLY A 280 -2.19 -4.59 56.60
C GLY A 280 -3.00 -4.35 55.33
N TYR A 281 -4.21 -3.84 55.50
CA TYR A 281 -4.93 -3.09 54.47
C TYR A 281 -4.12 -1.81 54.21
N ARG A 282 -3.45 -1.72 53.07
CA ARG A 282 -2.99 -0.45 52.51
C ARG A 282 -3.93 -0.08 51.38
N ASP A 283 -4.83 0.85 51.68
CA ASP A 283 -5.43 1.71 50.69
C ASP A 283 -4.35 2.67 50.15
N CYS A 284 -4.09 2.59 48.84
CA CYS A 284 -3.67 3.66 47.92
C CYS A 284 -3.69 3.09 46.50
#